data_AF-A0A418Y2M3-F1
#
_entry.id   AF-A0A418Y2M3-F1
#
_cell.length_a   1.000
_cell.length_b   1.000
_cell.length_c   1.000
_cell.angle_alpha   90.00
_cell.angle_beta   90.00
_cell.angle_gamma   90.00
#
_symmetry.space_group_name_H-M   'P 1'
#
loop_
_entity.id
_entity.type
_entity.pdbx_description
1 polymer ?
#
loop_
_entity_poly.entity_id
_entity_poly.type
_entity_poly.pdbx_seq_one_letter_code
_entity_poly.pdbx_strand_id
1 'polypeptide(L)'
;MQALLVRIVATVFLFYGTAFLFWPQIFLLRQLGEVPVMPSTLIDVRATYGGLSLGLAVVLFKLAGEPATQRAGVWAVILVLGGMAVGRCYGLIVDGSANGFMYLYLALEILAVAVSFVVLALRPSFHQE
;
A
#
# COMPACT_ATOMS: atom_id res chain seq x y z
N MET A 1 6.28 17.41 6.46
CA MET A 1 5.38 16.99 5.37
C MET A 1 5.69 15.57 4.89
N GLN A 2 6.93 15.27 4.48
CA GLN A 2 7.37 13.93 4.07
C GLN A 2 7.09 12.85 5.14
N ALA A 3 7.62 13.02 6.35
CA ALA A 3 7.38 12.06 7.43
C ALA A 3 5.89 11.86 7.77
N LEU A 4 5.06 12.91 7.72
CA LEU A 4 3.63 12.80 8.00
C LEU A 4 2.93 11.92 6.96
N LEU A 5 3.19 12.17 5.67
CA LEU A 5 2.65 11.36 4.57
C LEU A 5 3.05 9.89 4.74
N VAL A 6 4.34 9.63 4.95
CA VAL A 6 4.85 8.26 5.08
C VAL A 6 4.23 7.56 6.30
N ARG A 7 4.06 8.26 7.43
CA ARG A 7 3.40 7.69 8.62
C ARG A 7 1.92 7.39 8.41
N ILE A 8 1.20 8.25 7.67
CA ILE A 8 -0.20 7.98 7.31
C ILE A 8 -0.29 6.70 6.49
N VAL A 9 0.52 6.57 5.44
CA VAL A 9 0.55 5.37 4.60
C VAL A 9 0.99 4.13 5.40
N ALA A 10 2.01 4.25 6.25
CA ALA A 10 2.45 3.17 7.14
C ALA A 10 1.32 2.70 8.07
N THR A 11 0.53 3.64 8.60
CA THR A 11 -0.62 3.33 9.47
C THR A 11 -1.71 2.59 8.71
N VAL A 12 -1.99 2.96 7.46
CA VAL A 12 -2.93 2.23 6.59
C VAL A 12 -2.45 0.80 6.37
N PHE A 13 -1.17 0.59 6.03
CA PHE A 13 -0.58 -0.74 5.88
C PHE A 13 -0.60 -1.55 7.17
N LEU A 14 -0.41 -0.90 8.33
CA LEU A 14 -0.49 -1.55 9.62
C LEU A 14 -1.90 -2.11 9.86
N PHE A 15 -2.93 -1.28 9.75
CA PHE A 15 -4.32 -1.71 9.95
C PHE A 15 -4.75 -2.76 8.92
N TYR A 16 -4.42 -2.54 7.65
CA TYR A 16 -4.73 -3.48 6.58
C TYR A 16 -4.03 -4.82 6.79
N GLY A 17 -2.75 -4.80 7.14
CA GLY A 17 -1.96 -5.99 7.44
C GLY A 17 -2.47 -6.75 8.65
N THR A 18 -2.80 -6.06 9.76
CA THR A 18 -3.40 -6.70 10.93
C THR A 18 -4.75 -7.34 10.59
N ALA A 19 -5.60 -6.64 9.85
CA ALA A 19 -6.90 -7.13 9.42
C ALA A 19 -6.80 -8.44 8.62
N PHE A 20 -5.94 -8.47 7.59
CA PHE A 20 -5.73 -9.66 6.75
C PHE A 20 -4.96 -10.77 7.46
N LEU A 21 -4.10 -10.43 8.42
CA LEU A 21 -3.36 -11.44 9.19
C LEU A 21 -4.28 -12.25 10.09
N PHE A 22 -5.29 -11.64 10.73
CA PHE A 22 -6.17 -12.31 11.68
C PHE A 22 -7.51 -12.73 11.08
N TRP A 23 -8.12 -11.89 10.24
CA TRP A 23 -9.47 -12.09 9.67
C TRP A 23 -9.52 -12.03 8.14
N PRO A 24 -8.68 -12.78 7.40
CA PRO A 24 -8.59 -12.67 5.93
C PRO A 24 -9.93 -12.93 5.24
N GLN A 25 -10.68 -13.94 5.69
CA GLN A 25 -11.96 -14.36 5.14
C GLN A 25 -13.04 -13.25 5.14
N ILE A 26 -13.12 -12.42 6.19
CA ILE A 26 -14.10 -11.33 6.26
C ILE A 26 -13.77 -10.25 5.22
N PHE A 27 -12.48 -9.93 5.07
CA PHE A 27 -12.04 -8.88 4.16
C PHE A 27 -12.06 -9.37 2.71
N LEU A 28 -11.65 -10.62 2.44
CA LEU A 28 -11.76 -11.23 1.12
C LEU A 28 -13.21 -11.28 0.65
N LEU A 29 -14.18 -11.66 1.51
CA LEU A 29 -15.60 -11.65 1.12
C LEU A 29 -16.05 -10.25 0.66
N ARG A 30 -15.64 -9.19 1.37
CA ARG A 30 -15.96 -7.82 0.96
C ARG A 30 -15.26 -7.40 -0.33
N GLN A 31 -14.04 -7.89 -0.53
CA GLN A 31 -13.14 -7.44 -1.57
C GLN A 31 -13.23 -8.25 -2.87
N LEU A 32 -13.72 -9.49 -2.82
CA LEU A 32 -13.84 -10.42 -3.94
C LEU A 32 -15.28 -10.89 -4.15
N GLY A 33 -16.18 -10.69 -3.19
CA GLY A 33 -17.53 -11.23 -3.22
C GLY A 33 -17.62 -12.71 -2.83
N GLU A 34 -16.47 -13.40 -2.70
CA GLU A 34 -16.38 -14.82 -2.36
C GLU A 34 -15.27 -15.07 -1.32
N VAL A 35 -15.39 -16.19 -0.58
CA VAL A 35 -14.37 -16.64 0.36
C VAL A 35 -13.61 -17.82 -0.25
N PRO A 36 -12.27 -17.74 -0.37
CA PRO A 36 -11.48 -18.89 -0.79
C PRO A 36 -11.66 -20.05 0.19
N VAL A 37 -11.99 -21.23 -0.35
CA VAL A 37 -12.36 -22.41 0.46
C VAL A 37 -11.14 -23.24 0.88
N MET A 38 -9.99 -23.03 0.24
CA MET A 38 -8.77 -23.80 0.50
C MET A 38 -7.91 -23.18 1.62
N PRO A 39 -7.48 -23.97 2.63
CA PRO A 39 -6.57 -23.49 3.66
C PRO A 39 -5.25 -22.92 3.13
N SER A 40 -4.71 -23.50 2.05
CA SER A 40 -3.49 -23.01 1.39
C SER A 40 -3.65 -21.58 0.87
N THR A 41 -4.79 -21.24 0.26
CA THR A 41 -5.10 -19.87 -0.20
C THR A 41 -5.19 -18.90 0.97
N LEU A 42 -5.76 -19.31 2.11
CA LEU A 42 -5.83 -18.46 3.30
C LEU A 42 -4.45 -18.22 3.91
N ILE A 43 -3.55 -19.22 3.89
CA ILE A 43 -2.17 -19.07 4.34
C ILE A 43 -1.44 -18.05 3.45
N ASP A 44 -1.57 -18.17 2.13
CA ASP A 44 -0.95 -17.26 1.18
C ASP A 44 -1.46 -15.82 1.34
N VAL A 45 -2.77 -15.64 1.53
CA VAL A 45 -3.36 -14.33 1.83
C VAL A 45 -2.83 -13.74 3.13
N ARG A 46 -2.70 -14.54 4.20
CA ARG A 46 -2.14 -14.07 5.48
C ARG A 46 -0.67 -13.66 5.32
N ALA A 47 0.11 -14.37 4.51
CA ALA A 47 1.49 -14.02 4.24
C ALA A 47 1.59 -12.71 3.43
N THR A 48 0.81 -12.59 2.36
CA THR A 48 0.93 -11.50 1.38
C THR A 48 0.15 -10.25 1.77
N TYR A 49 -1.15 -10.35 2.07
CA TYR A 49 -1.93 -9.18 2.47
C TYR A 49 -1.75 -8.85 3.96
N GLY A 50 -1.42 -9.84 4.79
CA GLY A 50 -1.15 -9.65 6.22
C GLY A 50 0.31 -9.31 6.51
N GLY A 51 1.16 -10.33 6.49
CA GLY A 51 2.57 -10.26 6.89
C GLY A 51 3.40 -9.26 6.10
N LEU A 52 3.33 -9.27 4.77
CA LEU A 52 4.06 -8.30 3.93
C LEU A 52 3.57 -6.86 4.17
N SER A 53 2.26 -6.62 4.29
CA SER A 53 1.72 -5.30 4.65
C SER A 53 2.23 -4.82 6.01
N LEU A 54 2.28 -5.70 7.02
CA LEU A 54 2.85 -5.37 8.33
C LEU A 54 4.35 -5.06 8.24
N GLY A 55 5.09 -5.85 7.48
CA GLY A 55 6.51 -5.59 7.21
C GLY A 55 6.73 -4.22 6.56
N LEU A 56 5.92 -3.88 5.54
CA LEU A 56 5.95 -2.57 4.89
C LEU A 56 5.62 -1.44 5.87
N ALA A 57 4.64 -1.62 6.74
CA ALA A 57 4.32 -0.63 7.77
C ALA A 57 5.54 -0.34 8.67
N VAL A 58 6.23 -1.38 9.14
CA VAL A 58 7.44 -1.23 9.97
C VAL A 58 8.55 -0.51 9.20
N VAL A 59 8.81 -0.90 7.94
CA VAL A 59 9.81 -0.25 7.10
C VAL A 59 9.50 1.23 6.90
N LEU A 60 8.25 1.57 6.56
CA LEU A 60 7.83 2.95 6.35
C LEU A 60 7.89 3.78 7.63
N PHE A 61 7.49 3.23 8.78
CA PHE A 61 7.66 3.90 10.07
C PHE A 61 9.12 4.19 10.38
N LYS A 62 10.02 3.24 10.11
CA LYS A 62 11.46 3.43 10.29
C LYS A 62 12.01 4.51 9.36
N LEU A 63 11.65 4.50 8.08
CA LEU A 63 12.07 5.53 7.12
C LEU A 63 11.54 6.93 7.46
N ALA A 64 10.38 7.02 8.10
CA ALA A 64 9.79 8.27 8.58
C ALA A 64 10.32 8.75 9.94
N GLY A 65 11.18 7.96 10.59
CA GLY A 65 11.79 8.27 11.89
C GLY A 65 12.91 9.31 11.76
N GLU A 66 13.79 9.15 10.78
CA GLU A 66 15.00 9.96 10.62
C GLU A 66 14.86 10.97 9.46
N PRO A 67 15.21 12.26 9.63
CA PRO A 67 15.17 13.25 8.54
C PRO A 67 15.93 12.81 7.27
N ALA A 68 17.07 12.13 7.44
CA ALA A 68 17.90 11.66 6.34
C ALA A 68 17.21 10.59 5.47
N THR A 69 16.28 9.81 6.03
CA THR A 69 15.60 8.71 5.33
C THR A 69 14.20 9.08 4.85
N GLN A 70 13.67 10.26 5.22
CA GLN A 70 12.29 10.65 4.87
C GLN A 70 12.05 10.66 3.36
N ARG A 71 13.03 11.12 2.57
CA ARG A 71 12.92 11.13 1.11
C ARG A 71 12.84 9.71 0.54
N ALA A 72 13.65 8.79 1.06
CA ALA A 72 13.57 7.37 0.71
C ALA A 72 12.21 6.77 1.10
N GLY A 73 11.65 7.18 2.25
CA GLY A 73 10.30 6.81 2.66
C GLY A 73 9.22 7.24 1.66
N VAL A 74 9.30 8.46 1.14
CA VAL A 74 8.34 8.93 0.11
C VAL A 74 8.50 8.16 -1.19
N TRP A 75 9.73 7.86 -1.61
CA TRP A 75 9.97 6.99 -2.77
C TRP A 75 9.44 5.57 -2.57
N ALA A 76 9.60 5.00 -1.37
CA ALA A 76 9.02 3.70 -1.04
C ALA A 76 7.49 3.71 -1.18
N VAL A 77 6.82 4.78 -0.72
CA VAL A 77 5.36 4.94 -0.93
C VAL A 77 5.01 4.99 -2.43
N ILE A 78 5.75 5.76 -3.23
CA ILE A 78 5.51 5.86 -4.67
C ILE A 78 5.67 4.50 -5.35
N LEU A 79 6.74 3.77 -5.05
CA LEU A 79 7.05 2.50 -5.69
C LEU A 79 6.04 1.41 -5.29
N VAL A 80 5.70 1.34 -4.01
CA VAL A 80 4.74 0.33 -3.52
C VAL A 80 3.34 0.62 -4.05
N LEU A 81 2.80 1.81 -3.81
CA LEU A 81 1.43 2.13 -4.25
C LEU A 81 1.32 2.29 -5.77
N GLY A 82 2.36 2.81 -6.42
CA GLY A 82 2.42 2.87 -7.88
C GLY A 82 2.50 1.48 -8.51
N GLY A 83 3.28 0.56 -7.93
CA GLY A 83 3.31 -0.84 -8.36
C GLY A 83 1.96 -1.52 -8.19
N MET A 84 1.27 -1.29 -7.06
CA MET A 84 -0.09 -1.79 -6.84
C MET A 84 -1.10 -1.22 -7.85
N ALA A 85 -1.02 0.09 -8.14
CA ALA A 85 -1.88 0.73 -9.13
C ALA A 85 -1.66 0.14 -10.53
N VAL A 86 -0.41 -0.05 -10.94
CA VAL A 86 -0.07 -0.70 -12.21
C VAL A 86 -0.61 -2.13 -12.25
N GLY A 87 -0.41 -2.91 -11.19
CA GLY A 87 -0.93 -4.27 -11.09
C GLY A 87 -2.46 -4.31 -11.19
N ARG A 88 -3.16 -3.36 -10.56
CA ARG A 88 -4.62 -3.29 -10.63
C ARG A 88 -5.13 -2.82 -11.99
N CYS A 89 -4.45 -1.87 -12.64
CA CYS A 89 -4.74 -1.50 -14.03
C CYS A 89 -4.55 -2.70 -14.97
N TYR A 90 -3.48 -3.48 -14.78
CA TYR A 90 -3.25 -4.69 -15.57
C TYR A 90 -4.37 -5.73 -15.37
N GLY A 91 -4.74 -6.02 -14.12
CA GLY A 91 -5.86 -6.93 -13.82
C GLY A 91 -7.20 -6.44 -14.37
N LEU A 92 -7.46 -5.12 -14.34
CA LEU A 92 -8.65 -4.54 -14.98
C LEU A 92 -8.70 -4.78 -16.49
N ILE A 93 -7.55 -4.72 -17.16
CA ILE A 93 -7.44 -4.93 -18.62
C ILE A 93 -7.60 -6.42 -18.97
N VAL A 94 -7.03 -7.32 -18.16
CA VAL A 94 -6.99 -8.76 -18.46
C VAL A 94 -8.24 -9.48 -17.97
N ASP A 95 -8.71 -9.19 -16.75
CA ASP A 95 -9.75 -9.96 -16.06
C ASP A 95 -11.13 -9.27 -16.06
N GLY A 96 -11.20 -7.95 -16.32
CA GLY A 96 -12.41 -7.15 -16.59
C GLY A 96 -13.47 -7.03 -15.47
N SER A 97 -13.40 -7.86 -14.43
CA SER A 97 -14.46 -8.07 -13.43
C SER A 97 -14.21 -7.37 -12.10
N ALA A 98 -13.84 -6.09 -12.14
CA ALA A 98 -13.60 -5.33 -10.92
C ALA A 98 -14.88 -4.92 -10.19
N ASN A 99 -14.83 -4.99 -8.87
CA ASN A 99 -15.88 -4.45 -8.01
C ASN A 99 -15.56 -3.03 -7.52
N GLY A 100 -16.53 -2.39 -6.86
CA GLY A 100 -16.39 -1.02 -6.34
C GLY A 100 -15.20 -0.80 -5.40
N PHE A 101 -14.80 -1.81 -4.62
CA PHE A 101 -13.62 -1.70 -3.75
C PHE A 101 -12.32 -1.63 -4.56
N MET A 102 -12.22 -2.37 -5.67
CA MET A 102 -11.05 -2.33 -6.54
C MET A 102 -10.85 -0.96 -7.17
N TYR A 103 -11.92 -0.31 -7.63
CA TYR A 103 -11.85 1.07 -8.13
C TYR A 103 -11.50 2.08 -7.04
N LEU A 104 -12.07 1.92 -5.83
CA LEU A 104 -11.74 2.76 -4.68
C LEU A 104 -10.25 2.66 -4.33
N TYR A 105 -9.69 1.45 -4.25
CA TYR A 105 -8.27 1.29 -3.97
C TYR A 105 -7.38 1.87 -5.07
N LEU A 106 -7.76 1.68 -6.35
CA LEU A 106 -7.00 2.27 -7.46
C LEU A 106 -6.97 3.80 -7.36
N ALA A 107 -8.12 4.42 -7.07
CA ALA A 107 -8.21 5.87 -6.87
C ALA A 107 -7.33 6.32 -5.70
N LEU A 108 -7.34 5.60 -4.57
CA LEU A 108 -6.50 5.92 -3.41
C LEU A 108 -5.01 5.77 -3.70
N GLU A 109 -4.61 4.74 -4.45
CA GLU A 109 -3.22 4.53 -4.85
C GLU A 109 -2.73 5.65 -5.77
N ILE A 110 -3.50 5.99 -6.81
CA ILE A 110 -3.17 7.08 -7.74
C ILE A 110 -3.06 8.40 -6.97
N LEU A 111 -4.03 8.69 -6.09
CA LEU A 111 -4.02 9.90 -5.27
C LEU A 111 -2.79 9.97 -4.37
N ALA A 112 -2.47 8.87 -3.68
CA ALA A 112 -1.32 8.81 -2.78
C ALA A 112 0.01 8.98 -3.54
N VAL A 113 0.14 8.39 -4.73
CA VAL A 113 1.29 8.57 -5.61
C VAL A 113 1.41 10.03 -6.07
N ALA A 114 0.32 10.63 -6.54
CA ALA A 114 0.30 12.02 -6.97
C ALA A 114 0.70 12.99 -5.83
N VAL A 115 0.13 12.82 -4.65
CA VAL A 115 0.48 13.60 -3.46
C VAL A 115 1.95 13.39 -3.07
N SER A 116 2.47 12.17 -3.19
CA SER A 116 3.87 11.87 -2.90
C SER A 116 4.83 12.60 -3.85
N PHE A 117 4.52 12.65 -5.14
CA PHE A 117 5.30 13.44 -6.12
C PHE A 117 5.24 14.94 -5.82
N VAL A 118 4.07 15.47 -5.46
CA VAL A 118 3.92 16.88 -5.05
C VAL A 118 4.78 17.17 -3.80
N VAL A 119 4.75 16.28 -2.81
CA VAL A 119 5.56 16.43 -1.59
C VAL A 119 7.07 16.39 -1.87
N LEU A 120 7.52 15.62 -2.87
CA LEU A 120 8.91 15.65 -3.33
C LEU A 120 9.24 16.95 -4.08
N ALA A 121 8.35 17.41 -4.96
CA ALA A 121 8.54 18.62 -5.75
C ALA A 121 8.57 19.90 -4.92
N LEU A 122 7.83 19.94 -3.80
CA LEU A 122 7.82 21.08 -2.86
C LEU A 122 9.06 21.14 -1.95
N ARG A 123 9.88 20.08 -1.92
CA ARG A 123 11.17 20.05 -1.21
C ARG A 123 12.25 19.45 -2.09
N PRO A 124 12.66 20.14 -3.18
CA PRO A 124 13.82 19.73 -3.93
C PRO A 124 15.00 19.78 -2.96
N SER A 125 15.64 18.63 -2.74
CA SER A 125 16.93 18.60 -2.07
C SER A 125 17.91 19.34 -2.97
N PHE A 126 18.19 20.60 -2.67
CA PHE A 126 19.43 21.19 -3.14
C PHE A 126 20.55 20.29 -2.59
N HIS A 127 21.36 19.74 -3.49
CA HIS A 127 22.59 19.08 -3.10
C HIS A 127 23.31 20.01 -2.13
N GLN A 128 23.44 19.59 -0.87
CA GLN A 128 24.57 20.03 -0.07
C GLN A 128 25.76 19.24 -0.63
N GLU A 129 26.75 20.01 -1.05
CA GLU A 129 28.01 19.61 -1.68
C GLU A 129 28.74 18.51 -0.91
#